data_AF-Q752S6-F1
#
_entry.id   AF-Q752S6-F1
#
_cell.length_a   1.000
_cell.length_b   1.000
_cell.length_c   1.000
_cell.angle_alpha   90.00
_cell.angle_beta   90.00
_cell.angle_gamma   90.00
#
_symmetry.space_group_name_H-M   'P 1'
#
loop_
_entity.id
_entity.type
_entity.pdbx_description
1 polymer ?
#
loop_
_entity_poly.entity_id
_entity_poly.type
_entity_poly.pdbx_seq_one_letter_code
_entity_poly.pdbx_strand_id
1 'polypeptide(L)'
;MSSSDIFDVLNIQPKSSSPHPQTSQSNAGASKTPKPQVTGMQRELYNLLGDNTPPIVIQPTSKFKDRLASLTKPSPWTHTEFEATPYVKLSHWVKGSKELLEGQSPKSSFAKYDQKLTLPEFTEGEYQEFMAQAAKGANSDAPTWSYEEVQYLFDLCRRYDLRWHIVYDRYMYDESRTMEDIREMFYTVCQKYFQAKDPGNPLLPSLAYSKDQEIQRKKYLTRLLSRSAAEIAEEEALIMESRKFEMAAKKTLQEREAMLRLLDHPQGDANVSQFLTSQGMNQLYNNLLNDKQRRRKPDSAPPENPWMKQQQQFAQQKQQLQLQHQQHHQLRDQKRIEVKTDPVTPGSPKQDSPSPGRKASDQSAAPRMNKKQKLEMQTAMRRKQDSEYAQHLLKNFSSEERKSLGVTLHGEKLAPGVFLRSSKISTFKPSIQNKVVSVLQELGLPVRPAMPSAAVVQHHDELLRRIVTLLDLKRQQDKLEAEKAIVK
;
A
#
# COMPACT_ATOMS: atom_id res chain seq x y z
N MET A 1 14.51 -10.64 10.63
CA MET A 1 15.16 -11.19 11.82
C MET A 1 15.53 -12.61 11.48
N SER A 2 16.83 -12.90 11.44
CA SER A 2 17.34 -14.26 11.30
C SER A 2 17.02 -15.07 12.57
N SER A 3 16.98 -16.40 12.45
CA SER A 3 16.86 -17.26 13.64
C SER A 3 18.04 -17.06 14.61
N SER A 4 19.23 -16.71 14.10
CA SER A 4 20.39 -16.30 14.91
C SER A 4 20.09 -15.10 15.81
N ASP A 5 19.42 -14.07 15.27
CA ASP A 5 19.11 -12.84 16.02
C ASP A 5 18.17 -13.14 17.20
N ILE A 6 17.28 -14.13 17.05
CA ILE A 6 16.32 -14.53 18.09
C ILE A 6 17.04 -15.25 19.24
N PHE A 7 18.03 -16.10 18.96
CA PHE A 7 18.81 -16.78 20.00
C PHE A 7 19.71 -15.81 20.78
N ASP A 8 20.29 -14.81 20.09
CA ASP A 8 21.17 -13.82 20.70
C ASP A 8 20.37 -12.80 21.56
N VAL A 9 19.24 -12.29 21.05
CA VAL A 9 18.33 -11.40 21.80
C VAL A 9 17.76 -12.07 23.06
N LEU A 10 17.54 -13.38 23.04
CA LEU A 10 17.03 -14.13 24.18
C LEU A 10 18.14 -14.70 25.08
N ASN A 11 19.41 -14.47 24.75
CA ASN A 11 20.59 -14.97 25.49
C ASN A 11 20.56 -16.51 25.71
N ILE A 12 19.99 -17.26 24.76
CA ILE A 12 19.82 -18.72 24.86
C ILE A 12 21.03 -19.40 24.22
N GLN A 13 21.95 -19.90 25.04
CA GLN A 13 23.03 -20.75 24.52
C GLN A 13 22.47 -22.09 23.99
N PRO A 14 22.76 -22.48 22.74
CA PRO A 14 22.38 -23.78 22.21
C PRO A 14 23.16 -24.89 22.93
N LYS A 15 22.44 -25.82 23.57
CA LYS A 15 23.04 -26.96 24.29
C LYS A 15 23.68 -27.95 23.33
N SER A 16 24.87 -28.44 23.69
CA SER A 16 25.72 -29.31 22.88
C SER A 16 25.35 -30.80 22.95
N SER A 17 25.17 -31.44 21.78
CA SER A 17 25.33 -32.89 21.52
C SER A 17 25.09 -33.14 20.02
N SER A 18 25.80 -33.99 19.27
CA SER A 18 27.09 -34.68 19.45
C SER A 18 27.63 -35.05 18.04
N PRO A 19 28.92 -35.36 17.83
CA PRO A 19 29.54 -35.36 16.50
C PRO A 19 29.82 -36.74 15.90
N HIS A 20 29.76 -36.90 14.56
CA HIS A 20 30.53 -37.86 13.73
C HIS A 20 30.18 -37.71 12.22
N PRO A 21 31.04 -38.13 11.27
CA PRO A 21 32.51 -38.00 11.23
C PRO A 21 33.02 -37.42 9.88
N GLN A 22 34.35 -37.33 9.75
CA GLN A 22 35.06 -36.66 8.66
C GLN A 22 35.19 -37.52 7.39
N THR A 23 35.19 -36.87 6.22
CA THR A 23 35.88 -37.38 5.00
C THR A 23 37.01 -36.43 4.64
N SER A 24 38.26 -36.91 4.77
CA SER A 24 39.46 -36.14 4.48
C SER A 24 39.96 -36.37 3.04
N GLN A 25 40.09 -35.31 2.24
CA GLN A 25 40.99 -35.30 1.08
C GLN A 25 41.88 -34.05 1.10
N SER A 26 43.16 -34.31 1.42
CA SER A 26 44.39 -33.64 0.97
C SER A 26 44.41 -32.15 0.61
N ASN A 27 45.27 -31.44 1.34
CA ASN A 27 45.79 -30.10 1.03
C ASN A 27 46.27 -29.91 -0.43
N ALA A 28 45.94 -28.75 -0.99
CA ALA A 28 46.84 -27.99 -1.86
C ALA A 28 46.82 -26.53 -1.40
N GLY A 29 47.98 -25.95 -1.08
CA GLY A 29 48.07 -24.64 -0.44
C GLY A 29 47.89 -23.47 -1.41
N ALA A 30 47.06 -22.49 -1.04
CA ALA A 30 47.04 -21.17 -1.65
C ALA A 30 46.85 -20.08 -0.58
N SER A 31 47.63 -19.02 -0.72
CA SER A 31 47.81 -17.87 0.17
C SER A 31 46.53 -17.24 0.75
N LYS A 32 46.60 -16.87 2.05
CA LYS A 32 45.73 -15.84 2.63
C LYS A 32 46.00 -14.49 1.95
N THR A 33 45.20 -14.13 0.95
CA THR A 33 45.16 -12.76 0.43
C THR A 33 44.12 -11.94 1.20
N PRO A 34 44.45 -10.74 1.70
CA PRO A 34 43.47 -9.88 2.35
C PRO A 34 42.48 -9.37 1.29
N LYS A 35 41.16 -9.47 1.56
CA LYS A 35 40.13 -8.91 0.68
C LYS A 35 40.40 -7.40 0.48
N PRO A 36 40.48 -6.90 -0.77
CA PRO A 36 40.79 -5.50 -1.02
C PRO A 36 39.67 -4.60 -0.48
N GLN A 37 40.06 -3.52 0.20
CA GLN A 37 39.13 -2.48 0.64
C GLN A 37 38.46 -1.83 -0.59
N VAL A 38 37.12 -1.76 -0.60
CA VAL A 38 36.38 -1.13 -1.69
C VAL A 38 36.62 0.38 -1.66
N THR A 39 37.53 0.86 -2.50
CA THR A 39 37.89 2.28 -2.59
C THR A 39 36.66 3.09 -3.01
N GLY A 40 36.27 4.07 -2.18
CA GLY A 40 35.13 4.96 -2.45
C GLY A 40 33.90 4.80 -1.55
N MET A 41 33.87 3.81 -0.64
CA MET A 41 32.80 3.68 0.36
C MET A 41 33.34 3.81 1.79
N GLN A 42 32.67 4.56 2.67
CA GLN A 42 33.08 4.67 4.07
C GLN A 42 33.03 3.31 4.76
N ARG A 43 34.01 3.03 5.64
CA ARG A 43 34.12 1.76 6.39
C ARG A 43 32.85 1.40 7.15
N GLU A 44 32.22 2.40 7.80
CA GLU A 44 30.93 2.26 8.49
C GLU A 44 29.82 1.74 7.54
N LEU A 45 29.78 2.28 6.32
CA LEU A 45 28.76 2.00 5.31
C LEU A 45 29.00 0.63 4.63
N TYR A 46 30.27 0.26 4.43
CA TYR A 46 30.65 -1.10 4.00
C TYR A 46 30.28 -2.15 5.06
N ASN A 47 30.49 -1.86 6.35
CA ASN A 47 30.13 -2.77 7.43
C ASN A 47 28.60 -2.91 7.64
N LEU A 48 27.81 -1.90 7.24
CA LEU A 48 26.34 -2.02 7.18
C LEU A 48 25.85 -2.83 5.97
N LEU A 49 26.67 -2.96 4.93
CA LEU A 49 26.35 -3.70 3.70
C LEU A 49 26.68 -5.20 3.87
N GLY A 50 25.93 -5.85 4.77
CA GLY A 50 26.17 -7.25 5.17
C GLY A 50 26.08 -8.26 4.02
N ASP A 51 26.53 -9.49 4.29
CA ASP A 51 26.86 -10.56 3.33
C ASP A 51 25.73 -11.02 2.36
N ASN A 52 24.53 -10.43 2.42
CA ASN A 52 23.35 -10.81 1.64
C ASN A 52 22.96 -9.81 0.54
N THR A 53 23.67 -8.69 0.35
CA THR A 53 23.46 -7.84 -0.83
C THR A 53 24.36 -8.26 -1.98
N PRO A 54 23.85 -8.40 -3.23
CA PRO A 54 24.69 -8.70 -4.37
C PRO A 54 25.77 -7.61 -4.54
N PRO A 55 27.02 -7.97 -4.87
CA PRO A 55 28.12 -7.01 -4.91
C PRO A 55 27.82 -5.90 -5.90
N ILE A 56 27.74 -4.66 -5.41
CA ILE A 56 27.63 -3.48 -6.27
C ILE A 56 28.90 -3.44 -7.12
N VAL A 57 28.74 -3.65 -8.43
CA VAL A 57 29.84 -3.67 -9.38
C VAL A 57 30.32 -2.24 -9.64
N ILE A 58 31.10 -1.72 -8.69
CA ILE A 58 31.85 -0.47 -8.85
C ILE A 58 33.06 -0.80 -9.74
N GLN A 59 32.85 -0.79 -11.06
CA GLN A 59 33.98 -0.89 -11.98
C GLN A 59 34.88 0.35 -11.80
N PRO A 60 36.19 0.20 -11.55
CA PRO A 60 37.12 1.32 -11.45
C PRO A 60 37.46 1.84 -12.86
N THR A 61 36.48 2.40 -13.58
CA THR A 61 36.68 2.93 -14.93
C THR A 61 37.34 4.31 -14.89
N SER A 62 38.55 4.39 -14.33
CA SER A 62 39.49 5.50 -14.55
C SER A 62 40.12 5.44 -15.96
N LYS A 63 39.28 5.14 -16.95
CA LYS A 63 39.61 5.02 -18.38
C LYS A 63 39.04 6.18 -19.21
N PHE A 64 38.77 7.32 -18.57
CA PHE A 64 38.23 8.53 -19.19
C PHE A 64 39.12 9.16 -20.30
N LYS A 65 40.31 8.58 -20.56
CA LYS A 65 41.20 8.96 -21.67
C LYS A 65 41.33 7.90 -22.78
N ASP A 66 40.81 6.69 -22.61
CA ASP A 66 40.67 5.76 -23.74
C ASP A 66 39.57 6.32 -24.64
N ARG A 67 39.93 6.69 -25.89
CA ARG A 67 38.93 7.10 -26.89
C ARG A 67 37.87 5.99 -26.96
N LEU A 68 36.59 6.35 -26.87
CA LEU A 68 35.47 5.44 -27.08
C LEU A 68 35.47 4.97 -28.55
N ALA A 69 36.31 4.00 -28.87
CA ALA A 69 36.33 3.26 -30.13
C ALA A 69 35.15 2.28 -30.17
N SER A 70 33.95 2.82 -29.98
CA SER A 70 32.68 2.14 -30.13
C SER A 70 32.57 1.67 -31.58
N LEU A 71 32.76 0.36 -31.79
CA LEU A 71 32.64 -0.26 -33.12
C LEU A 71 31.19 -0.25 -33.65
N THR A 72 30.20 0.09 -32.82
CA THR A 72 28.84 0.34 -33.27
C THR A 72 28.75 1.70 -33.97
N LYS A 73 28.38 1.67 -35.26
CA LYS A 73 28.09 2.88 -36.05
C LYS A 73 27.06 3.75 -35.31
N PRO A 74 27.28 5.08 -35.17
CA PRO A 74 26.30 5.96 -34.56
C PRO A 74 24.95 5.85 -35.26
N SER A 75 23.91 5.47 -34.52
CA SER A 75 22.56 5.48 -35.06
C SER A 75 22.11 6.93 -35.19
N PRO A 76 21.60 7.37 -36.35
CA PRO A 76 21.01 8.70 -36.47
C PRO A 76 19.82 8.83 -35.51
N TRP A 77 19.65 10.06 -35.00
CA TRP A 77 18.50 10.50 -34.24
C TRP A 77 17.85 11.64 -35.01
N THR A 78 16.54 11.53 -35.20
CA THR A 78 15.74 12.50 -35.94
C THR A 78 14.70 13.11 -35.03
N HIS A 79 14.60 14.43 -35.09
CA HIS A 79 13.56 15.19 -34.41
C HIS A 79 12.26 15.08 -35.22
N THR A 80 11.30 14.31 -34.73
CA THR A 80 10.03 14.01 -35.43
C THR A 80 8.84 14.58 -34.67
N GLU A 81 7.94 15.22 -35.40
CA GLU A 81 6.67 15.71 -34.87
C GLU A 81 5.71 14.55 -34.57
N PHE A 82 4.91 14.70 -33.52
CA PHE A 82 3.83 13.79 -33.15
C PHE A 82 2.66 14.58 -32.56
N GLU A 83 1.45 14.09 -32.79
CA GLU A 83 0.23 14.69 -32.25
C GLU A 83 -0.09 13.99 -30.92
N ALA A 84 -0.02 14.72 -29.82
CA ALA A 84 -0.32 14.23 -28.48
C ALA A 84 -1.81 14.38 -28.15
N THR A 85 -2.40 15.48 -28.63
CA THR A 85 -3.84 15.75 -28.65
C THR A 85 -4.17 16.37 -30.00
N PRO A 86 -5.45 16.43 -30.43
CA PRO A 86 -5.84 17.01 -31.71
C PRO A 86 -5.43 18.48 -31.91
N TYR A 87 -5.08 19.18 -30.83
CA TYR A 87 -4.75 20.61 -30.79
C TYR A 87 -3.29 20.90 -30.40
N VAL A 88 -2.47 19.90 -30.07
CA VAL A 88 -1.04 20.09 -29.76
C VAL A 88 -0.15 19.14 -30.56
N LYS A 89 0.62 19.74 -31.47
CA LYS A 89 1.77 19.10 -32.11
C LYS A 89 2.97 19.28 -31.22
N LEU A 90 3.57 18.18 -30.79
CA LEU A 90 4.82 18.14 -30.03
C LEU A 90 5.89 17.47 -30.89
N SER A 91 7.14 17.52 -30.45
CA SER A 91 8.24 16.86 -31.14
C SER A 91 9.04 16.00 -30.18
N HIS A 92 9.58 14.88 -30.68
CA HIS A 92 10.45 14.01 -29.90
C HIS A 92 11.58 13.45 -30.77
N TRP A 93 12.65 13.00 -30.10
CA TRP A 93 13.80 12.38 -30.76
C TRP A 93 13.54 10.89 -30.95
N VAL A 94 13.42 10.47 -32.21
CA VAL A 94 13.31 9.06 -32.60
C VAL A 94 14.64 8.58 -33.16
N LYS A 95 15.00 7.34 -32.85
CA LYS A 95 16.19 6.67 -33.39
C LYS A 95 15.88 6.14 -34.79
N GLY A 96 16.41 6.78 -35.82
CA GLY A 96 16.13 6.50 -37.23
C GLY A 96 16.78 7.50 -38.18
N SER A 97 16.86 7.18 -39.47
CA SER A 97 17.24 8.15 -40.52
C SER A 97 16.03 8.97 -40.94
N LYS A 98 16.28 10.22 -41.36
CA LYS A 98 15.22 11.19 -41.67
C LYS A 98 14.28 10.68 -42.78
N GLU A 99 14.85 10.07 -43.81
CA GLU A 99 14.17 9.48 -44.96
C GLU A 99 13.17 8.36 -44.59
N LEU A 100 13.42 7.60 -43.52
CA LEU A 100 12.51 6.54 -43.06
C LEU A 100 11.31 7.07 -42.25
N LEU A 101 11.40 8.29 -41.72
CA LEU A 101 10.40 8.89 -40.84
C LEU A 101 9.60 10.02 -41.51
N GLU A 102 10.12 10.65 -42.57
CA GLU A 102 9.38 11.66 -43.35
C GLU A 102 8.14 11.09 -44.07
N GLY A 103 8.08 9.78 -44.33
CA GLY A 103 6.93 9.13 -44.96
C GLY A 103 5.80 8.71 -44.01
N GLN A 104 6.00 8.78 -42.69
CA GLN A 104 5.00 8.36 -41.70
C GLN A 104 5.10 9.27 -40.47
N SER A 105 4.23 10.29 -40.34
CA SER A 105 4.02 10.97 -39.06
C SER A 105 3.63 9.93 -38.01
N PRO A 106 4.52 9.58 -37.06
CA PRO A 106 4.28 8.43 -36.22
C PRO A 106 3.23 8.82 -35.19
N LYS A 107 2.03 8.22 -35.29
CA LYS A 107 1.06 8.26 -34.20
C LYS A 107 1.79 7.88 -32.91
N SER A 108 1.68 8.73 -31.89
CA SER A 108 2.41 8.57 -30.63
C SER A 108 2.37 7.10 -30.19
N SER A 109 3.52 6.53 -29.81
CA SER A 109 3.57 5.14 -29.33
C SER A 109 2.63 4.92 -28.13
N PHE A 110 2.29 5.99 -27.41
CA PHE A 110 1.36 6.00 -26.29
C PHE A 110 -0.12 6.13 -26.67
N ALA A 111 -0.46 6.52 -27.90
CA ALA A 111 -1.85 6.67 -28.36
C ALA A 111 -2.64 5.34 -28.29
N LYS A 112 -1.94 4.20 -28.28
CA LYS A 112 -2.52 2.86 -28.08
C LYS A 112 -3.14 2.66 -26.68
N TYR A 113 -2.79 3.51 -25.72
CA TYR A 113 -3.26 3.45 -24.33
C TYR A 113 -4.37 4.49 -24.02
N ASP A 114 -4.72 5.40 -24.94
CA ASP A 114 -5.84 6.34 -24.78
C ASP A 114 -7.17 5.63 -25.10
N GLN A 115 -7.54 4.66 -24.24
CA GLN A 115 -8.78 3.90 -24.34
C GLN A 115 -9.94 4.66 -23.69
N LYS A 116 -10.76 5.32 -24.53
CA LYS A 116 -11.95 6.04 -24.07
C LYS A 116 -13.16 5.11 -24.00
N LEU A 117 -13.96 5.26 -22.95
CA LEU A 117 -15.18 4.49 -22.75
C LEU A 117 -16.29 5.00 -23.66
N THR A 118 -16.85 4.12 -24.49
CA THR A 118 -18.02 4.40 -25.33
C THR A 118 -19.29 4.34 -24.48
N LEU A 119 -19.56 5.42 -23.73
CA LEU A 119 -20.77 5.55 -22.93
C LEU A 119 -21.98 5.91 -23.80
N PRO A 120 -23.17 5.33 -23.53
CA PRO A 120 -24.41 5.73 -24.18
C PRO A 120 -24.64 7.24 -24.21
N GLU A 121 -25.13 7.70 -25.35
CA GLU A 121 -25.75 9.02 -25.52
C GLU A 121 -27.23 8.79 -25.83
N PHE A 122 -28.09 9.58 -25.18
CA PHE A 122 -29.54 9.54 -25.28
C PHE A 122 -30.10 10.95 -25.12
N THR A 123 -31.25 11.19 -25.74
CA THR A 123 -32.07 12.39 -25.59
C THR A 123 -33.04 12.24 -24.41
N GLU A 124 -33.66 13.34 -23.99
CA GLU A 124 -34.68 13.32 -22.93
C GLU A 124 -35.88 12.44 -23.30
N GLY A 125 -36.33 12.48 -24.57
CA GLY A 125 -37.41 11.63 -25.07
C GLY A 125 -37.07 10.14 -24.97
N GLU A 126 -35.90 9.73 -25.47
CA GLU A 126 -35.43 8.34 -25.34
C GLU A 126 -35.35 7.91 -23.86
N TYR A 127 -34.85 8.78 -22.97
CA TYR A 127 -34.77 8.50 -21.53
C TYR A 127 -36.14 8.26 -20.92
N GLN A 128 -37.12 9.14 -21.20
CA GLN A 128 -38.48 8.98 -20.71
C GLN A 128 -39.12 7.68 -21.24
N GLU A 129 -38.88 7.32 -22.50
CA GLU A 129 -39.40 6.07 -23.09
C GLU A 129 -38.86 4.81 -22.41
N PHE A 130 -37.54 4.63 -22.30
CA PHE A 130 -36.98 3.40 -21.72
C PHE A 130 -37.16 3.33 -20.19
N MET A 131 -37.25 4.48 -19.49
CA MET A 131 -37.56 4.50 -18.06
C MET A 131 -39.05 4.28 -17.79
N ALA A 132 -39.97 4.78 -18.64
CA ALA A 132 -41.40 4.48 -18.51
C ALA A 132 -41.72 3.00 -18.75
N GLN A 133 -40.96 2.33 -19.63
CA GLN A 133 -41.02 0.86 -19.76
C GLN A 133 -40.58 0.14 -18.48
N ALA A 134 -39.61 0.68 -17.74
CA ALA A 134 -39.18 0.14 -16.45
C ALA A 134 -40.17 0.38 -15.30
N ALA A 135 -40.78 1.57 -15.25
CA ALA A 135 -41.74 1.97 -14.21
C ALA A 135 -42.99 1.07 -14.13
N LYS A 136 -43.34 0.38 -15.23
CA LYS A 136 -44.46 -0.58 -15.29
C LYS A 136 -44.27 -1.84 -14.44
N GLY A 137 -43.09 -2.07 -13.86
CA GLY A 137 -42.79 -3.26 -13.04
C GLY A 137 -41.97 -2.99 -11.78
N ALA A 138 -41.81 -1.73 -11.36
CA ALA A 138 -41.03 -1.34 -10.18
C ALA A 138 -41.92 -0.74 -9.09
N ASN A 139 -41.64 -1.04 -7.82
CA ASN A 139 -42.35 -0.47 -6.68
C ASN A 139 -42.17 1.06 -6.62
N SER A 140 -43.19 1.75 -6.10
CA SER A 140 -43.31 3.21 -5.99
C SER A 140 -42.22 3.93 -5.19
N ASP A 141 -41.40 3.18 -4.47
CA ASP A 141 -40.58 3.70 -3.37
C ASP A 141 -39.12 3.97 -3.80
N ALA A 142 -38.83 3.82 -5.10
CA ALA A 142 -37.53 4.19 -5.66
C ALA A 142 -37.34 5.71 -5.59
N PRO A 143 -36.14 6.22 -5.22
CA PRO A 143 -35.85 7.64 -5.23
C PRO A 143 -36.11 8.23 -6.62
N THR A 144 -36.74 9.40 -6.68
CA THR A 144 -36.95 10.12 -7.94
C THR A 144 -35.62 10.71 -8.42
N TRP A 145 -35.21 10.37 -9.64
CA TRP A 145 -34.04 10.92 -10.32
C TRP A 145 -34.47 11.78 -11.49
N SER A 146 -33.96 13.00 -11.58
CA SER A 146 -34.25 13.90 -12.70
C SER A 146 -33.42 13.52 -13.94
N TYR A 147 -33.91 13.85 -15.14
CA TYR A 147 -33.13 13.66 -16.37
C TYR A 147 -31.83 14.48 -16.33
N GLU A 148 -31.87 15.69 -15.78
CA GLU A 148 -30.68 16.55 -15.59
C GLU A 148 -29.63 15.90 -14.67
N GLU A 149 -30.06 15.30 -13.55
CA GLU A 149 -29.20 14.58 -12.60
C GLU A 149 -28.50 13.39 -13.29
N VAL A 150 -29.25 12.63 -14.11
CA VAL A 150 -28.72 11.50 -14.88
C VAL A 150 -27.79 11.97 -16.01
N GLN A 151 -28.13 13.02 -16.75
CA GLN A 151 -27.26 13.57 -17.79
C GLN A 151 -25.93 14.10 -17.19
N TYR A 152 -26.01 14.78 -16.04
CA TYR A 152 -24.85 15.23 -15.27
C TYR A 152 -23.99 14.03 -14.80
N LEU A 153 -24.61 12.96 -14.30
CA LEU A 153 -23.90 11.73 -13.94
C LEU A 153 -23.18 11.11 -15.14
N PHE A 154 -23.83 10.98 -16.29
CA PHE A 154 -23.18 10.44 -17.50
C PHE A 154 -22.01 11.31 -17.97
N ASP A 155 -22.13 12.64 -17.88
CA ASP A 155 -21.03 13.55 -18.19
C ASP A 155 -19.85 13.47 -17.18
N LEU A 156 -20.11 13.33 -15.88
CA LEU A 156 -19.07 13.01 -14.89
C LEU A 156 -18.40 11.67 -15.22
N CYS A 157 -19.17 10.65 -15.61
CA CYS A 157 -18.66 9.34 -16.00
C CYS A 157 -17.77 9.39 -17.26
N ARG A 158 -18.11 10.23 -18.26
CA ARG A 158 -17.26 10.50 -19.44
C ARG A 158 -15.97 11.25 -19.05
N ARG A 159 -16.04 12.17 -18.09
CA ARG A 159 -14.89 12.99 -17.65
C ARG A 159 -13.89 12.26 -16.74
N TYR A 160 -14.30 11.18 -16.07
CA TYR A 160 -13.46 10.45 -15.10
C TYR A 160 -13.33 8.94 -15.37
N ASP A 161 -13.62 8.48 -16.59
CA ASP A 161 -13.45 7.09 -17.04
C ASP A 161 -14.06 6.04 -16.08
N LEU A 162 -15.31 6.26 -15.63
CA LEU A 162 -16.01 5.44 -14.62
C LEU A 162 -15.25 5.21 -13.31
N ARG A 163 -14.30 6.09 -12.94
CA ARG A 163 -13.61 6.02 -11.65
C ARG A 163 -14.53 6.48 -10.52
N TRP A 164 -15.42 5.59 -10.08
CA TRP A 164 -16.51 5.83 -9.11
C TRP A 164 -16.13 6.68 -7.89
N HIS A 165 -14.94 6.49 -7.34
CA HIS A 165 -14.45 7.26 -6.20
C HIS A 165 -14.27 8.75 -6.52
N ILE A 166 -13.85 9.09 -7.75
CA ILE A 166 -13.71 10.47 -8.24
C ILE A 166 -15.07 11.03 -8.69
N VAL A 167 -15.89 10.20 -9.34
CA VAL A 167 -17.27 10.59 -9.69
C VAL A 167 -18.04 10.99 -8.44
N TYR A 168 -17.91 10.22 -7.35
CA TYR A 168 -18.51 10.53 -6.04
C TYR A 168 -17.91 11.79 -5.37
N ASP A 169 -16.58 11.93 -5.31
CA ASP A 169 -15.89 13.14 -4.77
C ASP A 169 -16.27 14.44 -5.51
N ARG A 170 -16.73 14.33 -6.76
CA ARG A 170 -17.15 15.46 -7.61
C ARG A 170 -18.65 15.52 -7.87
N TYR A 171 -19.45 14.71 -7.19
CA TYR A 171 -20.90 14.71 -7.33
C TYR A 171 -21.50 15.83 -6.49
N MET A 172 -22.04 16.87 -7.12
CA MET A 172 -22.53 18.08 -6.44
C MET A 172 -24.03 18.34 -6.62
N TYR A 173 -24.81 17.37 -7.12
CA TYR A 173 -26.25 17.54 -7.35
C TYR A 173 -27.07 17.33 -6.06
N ASP A 174 -26.84 16.21 -5.37
CA ASP A 174 -27.47 15.89 -4.09
C ASP A 174 -26.45 15.18 -3.17
N GLU A 175 -26.23 15.74 -1.98
CA GLU A 175 -25.33 15.20 -0.95
C GLU A 175 -25.89 13.94 -0.25
N SER A 176 -27.19 13.66 -0.40
CA SER A 176 -27.85 12.50 0.23
C SER A 176 -27.51 11.16 -0.44
N ARG A 177 -27.10 11.18 -1.71
CA ARG A 177 -26.81 9.98 -2.51
C ARG A 177 -25.57 9.26 -1.99
N THR A 178 -25.65 7.94 -1.83
CA THR A 178 -24.45 7.11 -1.60
C THR A 178 -23.78 6.75 -2.92
N MET A 179 -22.49 6.38 -2.87
CA MET A 179 -21.76 5.85 -4.02
C MET A 179 -22.48 4.67 -4.70
N GLU A 180 -23.20 3.85 -3.93
CA GLU A 180 -23.86 2.67 -4.47
C GLU A 180 -25.18 3.02 -5.18
N ASP A 181 -25.87 4.09 -4.77
CA ASP A 181 -27.07 4.63 -5.46
C ASP A 181 -26.72 5.19 -6.83
N ILE A 182 -25.63 5.96 -6.90
CA ILE A 182 -25.12 6.56 -8.14
C ILE A 182 -24.73 5.47 -9.15
N ARG A 183 -24.09 4.40 -8.67
CA ARG A 183 -23.79 3.21 -9.50
C ARG A 183 -25.04 2.49 -9.95
N GLU A 184 -25.97 2.23 -9.03
CA GLU A 184 -27.23 1.55 -9.31
C GLU A 184 -27.99 2.26 -10.43
N MET A 185 -28.09 3.59 -10.38
CA MET A 185 -28.72 4.36 -11.45
C MET A 185 -27.97 4.30 -12.77
N PHE A 186 -26.64 4.49 -12.77
CA PHE A 186 -25.87 4.41 -14.00
C PHE A 186 -26.03 3.03 -14.68
N TYR A 187 -25.89 1.95 -13.92
CA TYR A 187 -26.05 0.59 -14.46
C TYR A 187 -27.49 0.29 -14.87
N THR A 188 -28.50 0.76 -14.11
CA THR A 188 -29.91 0.65 -14.49
C THR A 188 -30.19 1.36 -15.80
N VAL A 189 -29.77 2.62 -15.95
CA VAL A 189 -29.94 3.41 -17.18
C VAL A 189 -29.23 2.74 -18.36
N CYS A 190 -27.99 2.27 -18.19
CA CYS A 190 -27.29 1.52 -19.23
C CYS A 190 -28.02 0.21 -19.60
N GLN A 191 -28.47 -0.57 -18.62
CA GLN A 191 -29.21 -1.81 -18.86
C GLN A 191 -30.50 -1.55 -19.64
N LYS A 192 -31.26 -0.51 -19.28
CA LYS A 192 -32.50 -0.11 -19.97
C LYS A 192 -32.23 0.42 -21.38
N TYR A 193 -31.20 1.23 -21.56
CA TYR A 193 -30.76 1.71 -22.88
C TYR A 193 -30.41 0.55 -23.82
N PHE A 194 -29.60 -0.41 -23.34
CA PHE A 194 -29.24 -1.59 -24.14
C PHE A 194 -30.44 -2.53 -24.36
N GLN A 195 -31.35 -2.68 -23.39
CA GLN A 195 -32.61 -3.43 -23.59
C GLN A 195 -33.50 -2.79 -24.67
N ALA A 196 -33.53 -1.46 -24.77
CA ALA A 196 -34.34 -0.74 -25.76
C ALA A 196 -33.72 -0.75 -27.17
N LYS A 197 -32.38 -0.61 -27.30
CA LYS A 197 -31.70 -0.56 -28.60
C LYS A 197 -31.28 -1.93 -29.14
N ASP A 198 -30.67 -2.78 -28.31
CA ASP A 198 -30.11 -4.08 -28.72
C ASP A 198 -30.47 -5.19 -27.70
N PRO A 199 -31.69 -5.76 -27.75
CA PRO A 199 -32.13 -6.80 -26.82
C PRO A 199 -31.24 -8.06 -26.75
N GLY A 200 -30.43 -8.30 -27.79
CA GLY A 200 -29.50 -9.43 -27.88
C GLY A 200 -28.06 -9.15 -27.46
N ASN A 201 -27.76 -7.96 -26.90
CA ASN A 201 -26.39 -7.59 -26.58
C ASN A 201 -25.80 -8.46 -25.43
N PRO A 202 -24.67 -9.16 -25.64
CA PRO A 202 -24.06 -10.03 -24.62
C PRO A 202 -23.57 -9.29 -23.36
N LEU A 203 -23.54 -7.95 -23.37
CA LEU A 203 -23.24 -7.14 -22.19
C LEU A 203 -24.39 -7.07 -21.17
N LEU A 204 -25.64 -7.37 -21.57
CA LEU A 204 -26.83 -7.24 -20.69
C LEU A 204 -26.71 -7.98 -19.34
N PRO A 205 -26.18 -9.23 -19.26
CA PRO A 205 -25.95 -9.89 -17.97
C PRO A 205 -24.84 -9.24 -17.14
N SER A 206 -23.82 -8.65 -17.78
CA SER A 206 -22.70 -7.98 -17.09
C SER A 206 -23.09 -6.62 -16.48
N LEU A 207 -24.20 -6.03 -16.96
CA LEU A 207 -24.78 -4.78 -16.47
C LEU A 207 -25.71 -4.98 -15.26
N ALA A 208 -25.92 -6.22 -14.79
CA ALA A 208 -26.77 -6.55 -13.65
C ALA A 208 -26.09 -6.16 -12.31
N TYR A 209 -26.14 -4.88 -11.97
CA TYR A 209 -25.69 -4.36 -10.69
C TYR A 209 -26.79 -4.47 -9.63
N SER A 210 -26.43 -4.86 -8.40
CA SER A 210 -27.36 -4.83 -7.25
C SER A 210 -26.72 -4.15 -6.05
N LYS A 211 -27.35 -3.07 -5.58
CA LYS A 211 -26.88 -2.24 -4.48
C LYS A 211 -26.69 -3.03 -3.19
N ASP A 212 -27.61 -3.93 -2.84
CA ASP A 212 -27.50 -4.75 -1.63
C ASP A 212 -26.27 -5.64 -1.63
N GLN A 213 -25.97 -6.32 -2.74
CA GLN A 213 -24.78 -7.19 -2.82
C GLN A 213 -23.49 -6.38 -2.70
N GLU A 214 -23.41 -5.19 -3.31
CA GLU A 214 -22.26 -4.30 -3.17
C GLU A 214 -22.11 -3.79 -1.72
N ILE A 215 -23.20 -3.44 -1.05
CA ILE A 215 -23.19 -3.05 0.38
C ILE A 215 -22.70 -4.21 1.26
N GLN A 216 -23.17 -5.45 1.03
CA GLN A 216 -22.70 -6.61 1.79
C GLN A 216 -21.24 -6.94 1.48
N ARG A 217 -20.81 -6.85 0.21
CA ARG A 217 -19.42 -7.03 -0.22
C ARG A 217 -18.51 -6.00 0.44
N LYS A 218 -18.93 -4.73 0.51
CA LYS A 218 -18.23 -3.64 1.18
C LYS A 218 -18.10 -3.90 2.69
N LYS A 219 -19.20 -4.27 3.36
CA LYS A 219 -19.19 -4.69 4.79
C LYS A 219 -18.25 -5.87 5.04
N TYR A 220 -18.25 -6.88 4.18
CA TYR A 220 -17.34 -8.02 4.27
C TYR A 220 -15.88 -7.62 4.11
N LEU A 221 -15.55 -6.74 3.15
CA LEU A 221 -14.20 -6.21 2.96
C LEU A 221 -13.75 -5.31 4.14
N THR A 222 -14.64 -4.49 4.69
CA THR A 222 -14.35 -3.74 5.92
C THR A 222 -14.05 -4.67 7.09
N ARG A 223 -14.84 -5.75 7.27
CA ARG A 223 -14.58 -6.78 8.28
C ARG A 223 -13.27 -7.53 8.05
N LEU A 224 -12.89 -7.79 6.80
CA LEU A 224 -11.60 -8.40 6.45
C LEU A 224 -10.43 -7.46 6.78
N LEU A 225 -10.56 -6.17 6.49
CA LEU A 225 -9.56 -5.16 6.79
C LEU A 225 -9.42 -4.88 8.30
N SER A 226 -10.48 -5.08 9.08
CA SER A 226 -10.49 -4.89 10.53
C SER A 226 -10.06 -6.13 11.33
N ARG A 227 -9.65 -7.24 10.69
CA ARG A 227 -9.19 -8.44 11.42
C ARG A 227 -7.89 -8.12 12.17
N SER A 228 -7.85 -8.51 13.43
CA SER A 228 -6.62 -8.46 14.24
C SER A 228 -5.63 -9.53 13.79
N ALA A 229 -4.34 -9.30 14.05
CA ALA A 229 -3.30 -10.29 13.75
C ALA A 229 -3.50 -11.63 14.50
N ALA A 230 -4.20 -11.61 15.64
CA ALA A 230 -4.56 -12.81 16.39
C ALA A 230 -5.66 -13.62 15.67
N GLU A 231 -6.71 -12.97 15.16
CA GLU A 231 -7.76 -13.64 14.37
C GLU A 231 -7.19 -14.22 13.07
N ILE A 232 -6.26 -13.52 12.40
CA ILE A 232 -5.60 -14.03 11.20
C ILE A 232 -4.79 -15.29 11.51
N ALA A 233 -4.01 -15.30 12.61
CA ALA A 233 -3.25 -16.47 13.03
C ALA A 233 -4.14 -17.66 13.44
N GLU A 234 -5.30 -17.39 14.04
CA GLU A 234 -6.31 -18.41 14.36
C GLU A 234 -6.95 -19.00 13.08
N GLU A 235 -7.35 -18.16 12.13
CA GLU A 235 -7.87 -18.58 10.82
C GLU A 235 -6.83 -19.41 10.02
N GLU A 236 -5.56 -18.99 9.99
CA GLU A 236 -4.47 -19.73 9.35
C GLU A 236 -4.21 -21.09 10.02
N ALA A 237 -4.27 -21.15 11.36
CA ALA A 237 -4.15 -22.40 12.10
C ALA A 237 -5.30 -23.36 11.77
N LEU A 238 -6.55 -22.87 11.72
CA LEU A 238 -7.73 -23.65 11.34
C LEU A 238 -7.66 -24.15 9.89
N ILE A 239 -7.16 -23.34 8.96
CA ILE A 239 -6.94 -23.76 7.56
C ILE A 239 -5.88 -24.86 7.47
N MET A 240 -4.78 -24.75 8.22
CA MET A 240 -3.77 -25.81 8.29
C MET A 240 -4.32 -27.09 8.93
N GLU A 241 -5.14 -26.98 9.97
CA GLU A 241 -5.79 -28.13 10.62
C GLU A 241 -6.78 -28.82 9.68
N SER A 242 -7.65 -28.05 9.00
CA SER A 242 -8.58 -28.54 7.98
C SER A 242 -7.85 -29.31 6.86
N ARG A 243 -6.75 -28.76 6.33
CA ARG A 243 -5.91 -29.47 5.34
C ARG A 243 -5.27 -30.74 5.88
N LYS A 244 -4.88 -30.79 7.16
CA LYS A 244 -4.38 -32.02 7.81
C LYS A 244 -5.49 -33.06 7.92
N PHE A 245 -6.71 -32.67 8.31
CA PHE A 245 -7.86 -33.58 8.33
C PHE A 245 -8.22 -34.10 6.93
N GLU A 246 -8.18 -33.26 5.90
CA GLU A 246 -8.42 -33.68 4.52
C GLU A 246 -7.38 -34.70 4.03
N MET A 247 -6.08 -34.47 4.32
CA MET A 247 -5.01 -35.43 4.01
C MET A 247 -5.14 -36.73 4.82
N ALA A 248 -5.48 -36.65 6.11
CA ALA A 248 -5.69 -37.83 6.95
C ALA A 248 -6.88 -38.65 6.46
N ALA A 249 -8.01 -38.02 6.12
CA ALA A 249 -9.18 -38.68 5.55
C ALA A 249 -8.86 -39.38 4.22
N LYS A 250 -8.10 -38.71 3.33
CA LYS A 250 -7.61 -39.31 2.07
C LYS A 250 -6.70 -40.51 2.32
N LYS A 251 -5.79 -40.44 3.30
CA LYS A 251 -4.90 -41.55 3.69
C LYS A 251 -5.69 -42.75 4.23
N THR A 252 -6.62 -42.53 5.16
CA THR A 252 -7.48 -43.60 5.70
C THR A 252 -8.34 -44.25 4.62
N LEU A 253 -8.81 -43.48 3.64
CA LEU A 253 -9.57 -44.02 2.50
C LEU A 253 -8.68 -44.88 1.58
N GLN A 254 -7.45 -44.46 1.30
CA GLN A 254 -6.46 -45.27 0.55
C GLN A 254 -6.07 -46.54 1.30
N GLU A 255 -5.86 -46.47 2.62
CA GLU A 255 -5.58 -47.65 3.46
C GLU A 255 -6.75 -48.63 3.47
N ARG A 256 -7.99 -48.12 3.52
CA ARG A 256 -9.21 -48.93 3.39
C ARG A 256 -9.33 -49.59 2.02
N GLU A 257 -9.04 -48.87 0.94
CA GLU A 257 -9.06 -49.43 -0.41
C GLU A 257 -7.98 -50.51 -0.60
N ALA A 258 -6.77 -50.28 -0.10
CA ALA A 258 -5.68 -51.25 -0.12
C ALA A 258 -6.02 -52.52 0.69
N MET A 259 -6.65 -52.37 1.86
CA MET A 259 -7.16 -53.50 2.66
C MET A 259 -8.24 -54.28 1.91
N LEU A 260 -9.19 -53.61 1.26
CA LEU A 260 -10.24 -54.27 0.46
C LEU A 260 -9.66 -55.04 -0.74
N ARG A 261 -8.75 -54.42 -1.50
CA ARG A 261 -8.04 -55.09 -2.61
C ARG A 261 -7.24 -56.32 -2.16
N LEU A 262 -6.69 -56.26 -0.94
CA LEU A 262 -5.95 -57.38 -0.34
C LEU A 262 -6.86 -58.49 0.20
N LEU A 263 -8.09 -58.18 0.62
CA LEU A 263 -9.08 -59.20 0.99
C LEU A 263 -9.70 -59.91 -0.23
N ASP A 264 -9.72 -59.25 -1.39
CA ASP A 264 -10.26 -59.80 -2.65
C ASP A 264 -9.26 -60.69 -3.41
N HIS A 265 -8.01 -60.81 -2.92
CA HIS A 265 -6.98 -61.69 -3.46
C HIS A 265 -6.57 -62.77 -2.44
N PRO A 266 -6.45 -64.06 -2.81
CA PRO A 266 -6.67 -64.64 -4.14
C PRO A 266 -8.01 -65.38 -4.26
N GLN A 267 -8.78 -65.05 -5.30
CA GLN A 267 -9.79 -65.98 -5.86
C GLN A 267 -9.08 -67.29 -6.27
N GLY A 268 -9.66 -68.44 -5.90
CA GLY A 268 -8.97 -69.73 -5.78
C GLY A 268 -8.64 -70.52 -7.05
N ASP A 269 -8.33 -69.88 -8.18
CA ASP A 269 -8.10 -70.56 -9.47
C ASP A 269 -6.73 -71.26 -9.60
N ALA A 270 -5.87 -71.20 -8.58
CA ALA A 270 -4.63 -71.96 -8.55
C ALA A 270 -4.92 -73.46 -8.37
N ASN A 271 -4.99 -74.20 -9.48
CA ASN A 271 -5.21 -75.63 -9.55
C ASN A 271 -4.41 -76.38 -8.46
N VAL A 272 -5.10 -77.06 -7.52
CA VAL A 272 -4.49 -77.64 -6.31
C VAL A 272 -3.40 -78.67 -6.62
N SER A 273 -3.41 -79.24 -7.82
CA SER A 273 -2.42 -80.21 -8.32
C SER A 273 -0.96 -79.77 -8.19
N GLN A 274 -0.64 -78.48 -8.34
CA GLN A 274 0.74 -77.98 -8.15
C GLN A 274 1.23 -78.11 -6.69
N PHE A 275 0.33 -78.10 -5.71
CA PHE A 275 0.65 -78.24 -4.27
C PHE A 275 0.61 -79.69 -3.76
N LEU A 276 0.08 -80.64 -4.54
CA LEU A 276 0.10 -82.07 -4.19
C LEU A 276 1.51 -82.68 -4.28
N THR A 277 2.39 -82.10 -5.09
CA THR A 277 3.80 -82.49 -5.16
C THR A 277 4.54 -82.04 -3.91
N SER A 278 5.45 -82.85 -3.37
CA SER A 278 6.26 -82.51 -2.18
C SER A 278 7.10 -81.23 -2.35
N GLN A 279 7.52 -80.89 -3.56
CA GLN A 279 8.13 -79.59 -3.87
C GLN A 279 7.13 -78.42 -3.78
N GLY A 280 5.91 -78.60 -4.27
CA GLY A 280 4.85 -77.58 -4.23
C GLY A 280 4.44 -77.24 -2.80
N MET A 281 4.31 -78.24 -1.93
CA MET A 281 4.03 -78.01 -0.51
C MET A 281 5.15 -77.19 0.17
N ASN A 282 6.42 -77.47 -0.14
CA ASN A 282 7.54 -76.67 0.37
C ASN A 282 7.52 -75.22 -0.15
N GLN A 283 7.07 -74.97 -1.38
CA GLN A 283 6.88 -73.59 -1.88
C GLN A 283 5.74 -72.88 -1.15
N LEU A 284 4.61 -73.55 -0.93
CA LEU A 284 3.48 -73.01 -0.17
C LEU A 284 3.90 -72.66 1.28
N TYR A 285 4.64 -73.55 1.94
CA TYR A 285 5.14 -73.34 3.30
C TYR A 285 6.06 -72.11 3.41
N ASN A 286 7.01 -71.96 2.47
CA ASN A 286 7.91 -70.79 2.43
C ASN A 286 7.15 -69.48 2.16
N ASN A 287 6.16 -69.48 1.26
CA ASN A 287 5.31 -68.32 1.02
C ASN A 287 4.49 -67.95 2.28
N LEU A 288 3.96 -68.94 3.00
CA LEU A 288 3.18 -68.73 4.21
C LEU A 288 4.03 -68.16 5.38
N LEU A 289 5.30 -68.57 5.49
CA LEU A 289 6.23 -67.97 6.45
C LEU A 289 6.55 -66.51 6.11
N ASN A 290 6.78 -66.21 4.83
CA ASN A 290 7.10 -64.84 4.38
C ASN A 290 5.93 -63.86 4.61
N ASP A 291 4.68 -64.26 4.37
CA ASP A 291 3.53 -63.38 4.66
C ASP A 291 3.36 -63.15 6.17
N LYS A 292 3.57 -64.19 7.01
CA LYS A 292 3.55 -64.05 8.48
C LYS A 292 4.58 -63.04 9.01
N GLN A 293 5.74 -62.91 8.37
CA GLN A 293 6.74 -61.90 8.77
C GLN A 293 6.36 -60.48 8.36
N ARG A 294 5.68 -60.30 7.21
CA ARG A 294 5.21 -58.97 6.76
C ARG A 294 4.06 -58.41 7.59
N ARG A 295 3.18 -59.26 8.12
CA ARG A 295 1.96 -58.85 8.83
C ARG A 295 2.16 -58.33 10.27
N ARG A 296 3.38 -58.35 10.83
CA ARG A 296 3.64 -58.16 12.28
C ARG A 296 4.05 -56.76 12.76
N LYS A 297 3.75 -55.68 12.02
CA LYS A 297 3.84 -54.30 12.54
C LYS A 297 2.45 -53.66 12.74
N PRO A 298 1.79 -53.89 13.89
CA PRO A 298 0.70 -53.04 14.34
C PRO A 298 1.26 -51.81 15.06
N ASP A 299 1.43 -50.70 14.35
CA ASP A 299 1.54 -49.38 15.01
C ASP A 299 0.14 -48.95 15.47
N SER A 300 -0.35 -49.59 16.53
CA SER A 300 -1.65 -49.34 17.14
C SER A 300 -1.56 -48.23 18.19
N ALA A 301 -1.51 -46.99 17.73
CA ALA A 301 -1.91 -45.83 18.54
C ALA A 301 -2.99 -45.07 17.76
N PRO A 302 -4.22 -44.92 18.28
CA PRO A 302 -5.18 -44.00 17.69
C PRO A 302 -4.55 -42.61 17.63
N PRO A 303 -4.70 -41.84 16.54
CA PRO A 303 -4.19 -40.48 16.49
C PRO A 303 -4.88 -39.65 17.58
N GLU A 304 -4.13 -39.33 18.65
CA GLU A 304 -4.57 -38.47 19.74
C GLU A 304 -5.08 -37.16 19.14
N ASN A 305 -6.35 -36.81 19.39
CA ASN A 305 -7.02 -35.73 18.67
C ASN A 305 -6.27 -34.39 18.90
N PRO A 306 -5.57 -33.83 17.88
CA PRO A 306 -4.67 -32.70 18.09
C PRO A 306 -5.42 -31.44 18.54
N TRP A 307 -6.69 -31.32 18.15
CA TRP A 307 -7.60 -30.26 18.60
C TRP A 307 -7.65 -30.12 20.13
N MET A 308 -7.75 -31.23 20.87
CA MET A 308 -7.88 -31.21 22.33
C MET A 308 -6.60 -30.71 23.00
N LYS A 309 -5.44 -31.05 22.43
CA LYS A 309 -4.12 -30.60 22.88
C LYS A 309 -3.87 -29.13 22.55
N GLN A 310 -4.27 -28.69 21.36
CA GLN A 310 -4.12 -27.30 20.92
C GLN A 310 -5.11 -26.36 21.66
N GLN A 311 -6.34 -26.81 21.92
CA GLN A 311 -7.31 -26.05 22.69
C GLN A 311 -6.86 -25.88 24.15
N GLN A 312 -6.24 -26.89 24.76
CA GLN A 312 -5.56 -26.74 26.06
C GLN A 312 -4.40 -25.73 25.99
N GLN A 313 -3.56 -25.76 24.94
CA GLN A 313 -2.47 -24.79 24.77
C GLN A 313 -2.99 -23.34 24.64
N PHE A 314 -4.02 -23.10 23.83
CA PHE A 314 -4.64 -21.77 23.71
C PHE A 314 -5.31 -21.32 25.02
N ALA A 315 -5.97 -22.23 25.75
CA ALA A 315 -6.56 -21.92 27.06
C ALA A 315 -5.49 -21.50 28.09
N GLN A 316 -4.36 -22.23 28.14
CA GLN A 316 -3.21 -21.89 28.99
C GLN A 316 -2.58 -20.54 28.58
N GLN A 317 -2.36 -20.31 27.29
CA GLN A 317 -1.78 -19.05 26.79
C GLN A 317 -2.68 -17.85 27.09
N LYS A 318 -4.01 -18.00 26.94
CA LYS A 318 -5.01 -16.97 27.28
C LYS A 318 -5.03 -16.65 28.78
N GLN A 319 -4.96 -17.66 29.66
CA GLN A 319 -4.79 -17.43 31.11
C GLN A 319 -3.49 -16.68 31.41
N GLN A 320 -2.38 -17.05 30.79
CA GLN A 320 -1.07 -16.45 31.04
C GLN A 320 -1.02 -14.97 30.62
N LEU A 321 -1.62 -14.61 29.48
CA LEU A 321 -1.79 -13.22 29.03
C LEU A 321 -2.69 -12.40 29.97
N GLN A 322 -3.74 -13.00 30.52
CA GLN A 322 -4.67 -12.35 31.44
C GLN A 322 -4.02 -12.10 32.81
N LEU A 323 -3.19 -13.03 33.28
CA LEU A 323 -2.34 -12.87 34.48
C LEU A 323 -1.29 -11.76 34.30
N GLN A 324 -0.63 -11.67 33.14
CA GLN A 324 0.29 -10.56 32.84
C GLN A 324 -0.44 -9.21 32.85
N HIS A 325 -1.62 -9.11 32.23
CA HIS A 325 -2.40 -7.86 32.25
C HIS A 325 -2.76 -7.42 33.67
N GLN A 326 -3.15 -8.34 34.56
CA GLN A 326 -3.45 -8.02 35.95
C GLN A 326 -2.20 -7.53 36.72
N GLN A 327 -1.04 -8.20 36.56
CA GLN A 327 0.21 -7.73 37.17
C GLN A 327 0.63 -6.35 36.65
N HIS A 328 0.50 -6.12 35.34
CA HIS A 328 0.85 -4.85 34.73
C HIS A 328 -0.07 -3.70 35.17
N HIS A 329 -1.34 -4.00 35.50
CA HIS A 329 -2.25 -3.04 36.12
C HIS A 329 -1.84 -2.73 37.57
N GLN A 330 -1.62 -3.75 38.40
CA GLN A 330 -1.21 -3.56 39.80
C GLN A 330 0.09 -2.75 39.94
N LEU A 331 1.09 -3.01 39.09
CA LEU A 331 2.33 -2.23 39.04
C LEU A 331 2.11 -0.78 38.60
N ARG A 332 1.14 -0.53 37.71
CA ARG A 332 0.81 0.81 37.22
C ARG A 332 0.03 1.62 38.25
N ASP A 333 -0.82 0.95 39.03
CA ASP A 333 -1.58 1.56 40.12
C ASP A 333 -0.69 1.85 41.35
N GLN A 334 0.23 0.95 41.73
CA GLN A 334 1.24 1.24 42.77
C GLN A 334 2.10 2.46 42.42
N LYS A 335 2.62 2.54 41.18
CA LYS A 335 3.39 3.72 40.71
C LYS A 335 2.59 5.02 40.64
N ARG A 336 1.26 5.00 40.79
CA ARG A 336 0.41 6.19 40.77
C ARG A 336 0.09 6.73 42.16
N ILE A 337 0.37 5.97 43.22
CA ILE A 337 -0.01 6.31 44.60
C ILE A 337 1.09 7.14 45.32
N GLU A 338 2.37 6.99 44.97
CA GLU A 338 3.48 7.69 45.65
C GLU A 338 3.68 9.18 45.29
N VAL A 339 2.93 9.75 44.33
CA VAL A 339 3.25 11.09 43.76
C VAL A 339 2.12 12.11 43.99
N LYS A 340 1.47 12.12 45.17
CA LYS A 340 0.26 12.94 45.37
C LYS A 340 0.06 13.64 46.72
N THR A 341 1.05 14.47 47.06
CA THR A 341 1.02 15.60 48.03
C THR A 341 2.05 16.66 47.55
N ASP A 342 1.95 17.97 47.78
CA ASP A 342 0.82 18.82 48.21
C ASP A 342 0.99 20.27 47.66
N PRO A 343 0.11 21.26 47.95
CA PRO A 343 0.01 22.50 47.17
C PRO A 343 0.52 23.81 47.83
N VAL A 344 0.25 24.94 47.15
CA VAL A 344 0.29 26.37 47.56
C VAL A 344 1.43 27.28 47.02
N THR A 345 1.14 27.93 45.88
CA THR A 345 1.06 29.39 45.55
C THR A 345 1.87 30.48 46.32
N PRO A 346 2.04 31.73 45.79
CA PRO A 346 3.18 32.13 44.93
C PRO A 346 3.92 33.43 45.39
N GLY A 347 5.06 33.76 44.74
CA GLY A 347 5.74 35.06 44.93
C GLY A 347 6.56 35.51 43.71
N SER A 348 6.24 36.70 43.18
CA SER A 348 6.90 37.37 42.04
C SER A 348 7.16 38.86 42.40
N PRO A 349 7.74 39.69 41.52
CA PRO A 349 9.11 39.68 41.00
C PRO A 349 9.79 41.08 41.22
N LYS A 350 10.99 41.31 40.64
CA LYS A 350 11.73 42.60 40.36
C LYS A 350 13.24 42.24 40.25
N GLN A 351 14.19 42.93 39.61
CA GLN A 351 14.30 44.10 38.70
C GLN A 351 15.70 43.96 38.00
N ASP A 352 16.11 44.62 36.90
CA ASP A 352 15.50 45.67 36.07
C ASP A 352 16.06 45.68 34.62
N SER A 353 15.58 46.59 33.76
CA SER A 353 16.27 47.16 32.58
C SER A 353 15.84 48.62 32.43
N PRO A 354 16.75 49.55 32.11
CA PRO A 354 16.29 50.69 31.31
C PRO A 354 17.25 51.20 30.22
N SER A 355 16.63 51.61 29.11
CA SER A 355 17.15 52.50 28.06
C SER A 355 16.98 53.98 28.50
N PRO A 356 16.81 55.00 27.61
CA PRO A 356 17.44 55.30 26.31
C PRO A 356 18.04 56.73 26.26
N GLY A 357 18.87 57.04 25.26
CA GLY A 357 19.39 58.41 25.02
C GLY A 357 19.13 58.92 23.59
N ARG A 358 18.25 59.91 23.42
CA ARG A 358 18.04 60.63 22.15
C ARG A 358 18.99 61.82 22.02
N LYS A 359 19.56 62.06 20.83
CA LYS A 359 19.75 63.41 20.25
C LYS A 359 19.45 63.39 18.75
N ALA A 360 19.00 64.53 18.24
CA ALA A 360 18.56 64.74 16.86
C ALA A 360 19.61 65.47 16.01
N SER A 361 19.27 65.79 14.75
CA SER A 361 20.11 66.33 13.67
C SER A 361 21.28 65.41 13.27
N ASP A 362 21.42 64.98 12.01
CA ASP A 362 21.50 65.89 10.87
C ASP A 362 21.16 65.26 9.50
N GLN A 363 20.84 66.14 8.55
CA GLN A 363 20.94 66.04 7.08
C GLN A 363 20.63 64.73 6.30
N SER A 364 19.70 64.91 5.37
CA SER A 364 19.35 64.03 4.26
C SER A 364 20.54 63.53 3.41
N ALA A 365 20.82 62.23 3.47
CA ALA A 365 21.55 61.51 2.42
C ALA A 365 20.86 60.16 2.18
N ALA A 366 20.33 59.96 0.96
CA ALA A 366 19.69 58.69 0.60
C ALA A 366 20.72 57.54 0.71
N PRO A 367 20.40 56.44 1.42
CA PRO A 367 21.35 55.35 1.60
C PRO A 367 21.65 54.72 0.23
N ARG A 368 22.92 54.74 -0.17
CA ARG A 368 23.39 54.06 -1.38
C ARG A 368 23.15 52.56 -1.22
N MET A 369 22.01 52.07 -1.72
CA MET A 369 21.63 50.66 -1.56
C MET A 369 22.70 49.75 -2.15
N ASN A 370 23.15 48.79 -1.34
CA ASN A 370 24.11 47.79 -1.80
C ASN A 370 23.52 46.99 -2.98
N LYS A 371 24.39 46.57 -3.91
CA LYS A 371 24.01 45.87 -5.16
C LYS A 371 23.07 44.66 -4.90
N LYS A 372 23.23 43.98 -3.76
CA LYS A 372 22.33 42.91 -3.28
C LYS A 372 20.91 43.39 -2.97
N GLN A 373 20.74 44.47 -2.20
CA GLN A 373 19.42 45.01 -1.87
C GLN A 373 18.68 45.53 -3.12
N LYS A 374 19.40 46.15 -4.06
CA LYS A 374 18.82 46.57 -5.35
C LYS A 374 18.33 45.37 -6.16
N LEU A 375 19.06 44.26 -6.16
CA LEU A 375 18.65 42.99 -6.80
C LEU A 375 17.44 42.36 -6.10
N GLU A 376 17.41 42.34 -4.77
CA GLU A 376 16.27 41.82 -3.99
C GLU A 376 15.00 42.67 -4.21
N MET A 377 15.11 44.00 -4.23
CA MET A 377 13.99 44.90 -4.51
C MET A 377 13.47 44.76 -5.96
N GLN A 378 14.37 44.65 -6.95
CA GLN A 378 13.99 44.39 -8.34
C GLN A 378 13.30 43.02 -8.49
N THR A 379 13.78 42.01 -7.76
CA THR A 379 13.15 40.68 -7.72
C THR A 379 11.77 40.73 -7.06
N ALA A 380 11.59 41.53 -6.00
CA ALA A 380 10.31 41.74 -5.34
C ALA A 380 9.30 42.48 -6.22
N MET A 381 9.74 43.49 -6.99
CA MET A 381 8.89 44.19 -7.97
C MET A 381 8.41 43.23 -9.07
N ARG A 382 9.30 42.41 -9.65
CA ARG A 382 8.89 41.39 -10.64
C ARG A 382 7.85 40.43 -10.08
N ARG A 383 8.03 39.93 -8.85
CA ARG A 383 7.03 39.05 -8.19
C ARG A 383 5.65 39.70 -8.05
N LYS A 384 5.58 41.01 -7.78
CA LYS A 384 4.30 41.73 -7.76
C LYS A 384 3.66 41.78 -9.14
N GLN A 385 4.43 42.17 -10.17
CA GLN A 385 3.96 42.21 -11.56
C GLN A 385 3.48 40.83 -12.06
N ASP A 386 4.24 39.76 -11.78
CA ASP A 386 3.87 38.38 -12.11
C ASP A 386 2.56 37.96 -11.40
N SER A 387 2.39 38.33 -10.13
CA SER A 387 1.17 38.05 -9.36
C SER A 387 -0.04 38.86 -9.84
N GLU A 388 0.15 40.12 -10.23
CA GLU A 388 -0.90 41.00 -10.78
C GLU A 388 -1.36 40.50 -12.16
N TYR A 389 -0.42 40.06 -13.01
CA TYR A 389 -0.72 39.41 -14.28
C TYR A 389 -1.49 38.10 -14.10
N ALA A 390 -1.10 37.26 -13.12
CA ALA A 390 -1.82 36.04 -12.79
C ALA A 390 -3.24 36.32 -12.24
N GLN A 391 -3.43 37.38 -11.44
CA GLN A 391 -4.77 37.82 -11.01
C GLN A 391 -5.62 38.29 -12.19
N HIS A 392 -5.04 39.00 -13.16
CA HIS A 392 -5.73 39.43 -14.37
C HIS A 392 -6.21 38.24 -15.22
N LEU A 393 -5.35 37.24 -15.45
CA LEU A 393 -5.72 36.01 -16.15
C LEU A 393 -6.86 35.24 -15.44
N LEU A 394 -6.83 35.20 -14.11
CA LEU A 394 -7.86 34.51 -13.32
C LEU A 394 -9.23 35.21 -13.34
N LYS A 395 -9.29 36.51 -13.62
CA LYS A 395 -10.55 37.27 -13.66
C LYS A 395 -11.57 36.68 -14.64
N ASN A 396 -11.10 36.00 -15.67
CA ASN A 396 -11.94 35.38 -16.70
C ASN A 396 -12.60 34.06 -16.26
N PHE A 397 -12.14 33.42 -15.17
CA PHE A 397 -12.67 32.14 -14.68
C PHE A 397 -13.64 32.33 -13.52
N SER A 398 -14.78 31.63 -13.60
CA SER A 398 -15.79 31.55 -12.54
C SER A 398 -15.23 30.91 -11.26
N SER A 399 -15.89 31.11 -10.13
CA SER A 399 -15.47 30.49 -8.85
C SER A 399 -15.49 28.96 -8.91
N GLU A 400 -16.45 28.39 -9.66
CA GLU A 400 -16.62 26.95 -9.84
C GLU A 400 -15.62 26.37 -10.85
N GLU A 401 -15.31 27.11 -11.93
CA GLU A 401 -14.22 26.77 -12.85
C GLU A 401 -12.88 26.76 -12.12
N ARG A 402 -12.59 27.77 -11.29
CA ARG A 402 -11.36 27.80 -10.47
C ARG A 402 -11.28 26.62 -9.51
N LYS A 403 -12.38 26.21 -8.87
CA LYS A 403 -12.44 25.02 -8.00
C LYS A 403 -12.23 23.73 -8.78
N SER A 404 -12.92 23.55 -9.90
CA SER A 404 -12.91 22.32 -10.71
C SER A 404 -11.60 22.09 -11.45
N LEU A 405 -11.00 23.15 -12.02
CA LEU A 405 -9.65 23.20 -12.58
C LEU A 405 -8.56 23.22 -11.48
N GLY A 406 -8.91 23.60 -10.26
CA GLY A 406 -8.02 23.62 -9.10
C GLY A 406 -6.92 24.68 -9.15
N VAL A 407 -7.19 25.83 -9.78
CA VAL A 407 -6.21 26.91 -9.99
C VAL A 407 -6.19 27.86 -8.80
N THR A 408 -5.07 27.91 -8.09
CA THR A 408 -4.84 28.77 -6.92
C THR A 408 -3.66 29.71 -7.13
N LEU A 409 -3.80 30.97 -6.72
CA LEU A 409 -2.68 31.91 -6.63
C LEU A 409 -1.81 31.55 -5.43
N HIS A 410 -0.59 31.12 -5.69
CA HIS A 410 0.41 30.90 -4.65
C HIS A 410 1.18 32.21 -4.43
N GLY A 411 1.11 32.77 -3.22
CA GLY A 411 1.87 33.98 -2.85
C GLY A 411 3.38 33.75 -2.69
N GLU A 412 3.82 32.49 -2.67
CA GLU A 412 5.22 32.10 -2.54
C GLU A 412 5.80 31.59 -3.87
N LYS A 413 7.11 31.80 -4.07
CA LYS A 413 7.81 31.33 -5.26
C LYS A 413 7.88 29.80 -5.27
N LEU A 414 6.99 29.17 -6.03
CA LEU A 414 7.10 27.75 -6.35
C LEU A 414 8.43 27.46 -7.07
N ALA A 415 9.00 26.28 -6.81
CA ALA A 415 10.08 25.76 -7.64
C ALA A 415 9.57 25.57 -9.09
N PRO A 416 10.36 25.91 -10.12
CA PRO A 416 9.96 25.70 -11.51
C PRO A 416 9.78 24.21 -11.81
N GLY A 417 8.75 23.89 -12.60
CA GLY A 417 8.42 22.51 -13.01
C GLY A 417 6.95 22.16 -12.78
N VAL A 418 6.50 21.09 -13.44
CA VAL A 418 5.16 20.51 -13.21
C VAL A 418 5.25 19.54 -12.04
N PHE A 419 4.47 19.80 -10.99
CA PHE A 419 4.39 18.94 -9.81
C PHE A 419 2.96 18.44 -9.62
N LEU A 420 2.79 17.15 -9.32
CA LEU A 420 1.50 16.62 -8.90
C LEU A 420 1.15 17.17 -7.51
N ARG A 421 -0.13 17.47 -7.25
CA ARG A 421 -0.59 17.98 -5.95
C ARG A 421 -0.15 17.09 -4.78
N SER A 422 -0.15 15.77 -4.97
CA SER A 422 0.34 14.77 -4.01
C SER A 422 1.83 14.87 -3.66
N SER A 423 2.65 15.50 -4.50
CA SER A 423 4.08 15.74 -4.26
C SER A 423 4.39 17.08 -3.56
N LYS A 424 3.36 17.89 -3.30
CA LYS A 424 3.46 19.23 -2.67
C LYS A 424 2.79 19.35 -1.32
N ILE A 425 2.31 18.24 -0.74
CA ILE A 425 1.86 18.17 0.67
C ILE A 425 2.97 18.70 1.57
N SER A 426 2.63 19.50 2.59
CA SER A 426 3.61 20.15 3.45
C SER A 426 4.49 19.14 4.18
N THR A 427 5.82 19.23 3.98
CA THR A 427 6.81 18.39 4.68
C THR A 427 7.57 19.19 5.72
N PHE A 428 7.65 18.67 6.94
CA PHE A 428 8.42 19.27 8.03
C PHE A 428 9.87 18.77 8.08
N LYS A 429 10.72 19.42 8.89
CA LYS A 429 12.08 18.94 9.16
C LYS A 429 12.02 17.53 9.78
N PRO A 430 12.97 16.61 9.50
CA PRO A 430 12.93 15.23 9.97
C PRO A 430 12.69 15.05 11.48
N SER A 431 13.24 15.96 12.30
CA SER A 431 13.07 15.96 13.77
C SER A 431 11.62 16.21 14.25
N ILE A 432 10.81 16.88 13.44
CA ILE A 432 9.37 17.10 13.69
C ILE A 432 8.54 16.07 12.92
N GLN A 433 8.94 15.73 11.69
CA GLN A 433 8.21 14.82 10.82
C GLN A 433 7.94 13.45 11.47
N ASN A 434 8.92 12.86 12.16
CA ASN A 434 8.73 11.58 12.85
C ASN A 434 7.66 11.67 13.96
N LYS A 435 7.58 12.80 14.67
CA LYS A 435 6.55 13.03 15.71
C LYS A 435 5.17 13.23 15.09
N VAL A 436 5.08 13.98 14.00
CA VAL A 436 3.84 14.16 13.23
C VAL A 436 3.33 12.82 12.69
N VAL A 437 4.22 11.94 12.21
CA VAL A 437 3.86 10.58 11.77
C VAL A 437 3.34 9.73 12.93
N SER A 438 3.93 9.79 14.12
CA SER A 438 3.41 9.12 15.32
C SER A 438 1.98 9.58 15.66
N VAL A 439 1.75 10.89 15.70
CA VAL A 439 0.42 11.46 15.98
C VAL A 439 -0.61 11.08 14.90
N LEU A 440 -0.21 11.02 13.62
CA LEU A 440 -1.10 10.54 12.55
C LEU A 440 -1.44 9.05 12.71
N GLN A 441 -0.48 8.22 13.11
CA GLN A 441 -0.72 6.80 13.43
C GLN A 441 -1.65 6.62 14.63
N GLU A 442 -1.48 7.42 15.69
CA GLU A 442 -2.39 7.45 16.86
C GLU A 442 -3.82 7.86 16.48
N LEU A 443 -3.98 8.76 15.51
CA LEU A 443 -5.28 9.16 14.96
C LEU A 443 -5.85 8.18 13.91
N GLY A 444 -5.14 7.10 13.58
CA GLY A 444 -5.54 6.15 12.53
C GLY A 444 -5.49 6.72 11.11
N LEU A 445 -4.78 7.83 10.89
CA LEU A 445 -4.71 8.53 9.61
C LEU A 445 -3.42 8.20 8.84
N PRO A 446 -3.49 7.93 7.53
CA PRO A 446 -2.30 7.67 6.73
C PRO A 446 -1.48 8.95 6.52
N VAL A 447 -0.14 8.80 6.47
CA VAL A 447 0.83 9.90 6.26
C VAL A 447 0.65 10.61 4.90
N ARG A 448 -0.04 9.96 3.96
CA ARG A 448 -0.55 10.59 2.73
C ARG A 448 -2.04 10.30 2.62
N PRO A 449 -2.89 11.28 2.28
CA PRO A 449 -4.30 11.03 2.04
C PRO A 449 -4.48 10.06 0.87
N ALA A 450 -5.38 9.08 1.03
CA ALA A 450 -5.66 8.06 0.03
C ALA A 450 -6.14 8.66 -1.32
N MET A 451 -6.82 9.80 -1.27
CA MET A 451 -7.18 10.58 -2.45
C MET A 451 -6.73 12.05 -2.28
N PRO A 452 -5.73 12.53 -3.04
CA PRO A 452 -5.25 13.90 -2.97
C PRO A 452 -6.14 14.88 -3.76
N SER A 453 -7.44 14.95 -3.44
CA SER A 453 -8.35 15.96 -3.98
C SER A 453 -7.99 17.36 -3.46
N ALA A 454 -8.56 18.43 -4.03
CA ALA A 454 -8.21 19.79 -3.65
C ALA A 454 -8.56 20.08 -2.17
N ALA A 455 -9.79 19.74 -1.78
CA ALA A 455 -10.29 19.91 -0.42
C ALA A 455 -9.55 18.99 0.56
N VAL A 456 -9.33 17.72 0.21
CA VAL A 456 -8.64 16.76 1.10
C VAL A 456 -7.20 17.19 1.36
N VAL A 457 -6.46 17.68 0.36
CA VAL A 457 -5.09 18.19 0.57
C VAL A 457 -5.09 19.48 1.40
N GLN A 458 -6.06 20.38 1.19
CA GLN A 458 -6.19 21.60 2.00
C GLN A 458 -6.48 21.28 3.48
N HIS A 459 -7.44 20.39 3.76
CA HIS A 459 -7.75 19.96 5.13
C HIS A 459 -6.60 19.15 5.76
N HIS A 460 -5.87 18.37 4.97
CA HIS A 460 -4.69 17.66 5.44
C HIS A 460 -3.54 18.62 5.79
N ASP A 461 -3.24 19.62 4.95
CA ASP A 461 -2.25 20.66 5.27
C ASP A 461 -2.68 21.51 6.49
N GLU A 462 -3.98 21.76 6.67
CA GLU A 462 -4.50 22.42 7.87
C GLU A 462 -4.32 21.55 9.12
N LEU A 463 -4.66 20.26 9.05
CA LEU A 463 -4.44 19.29 10.12
C LEU A 463 -2.96 19.18 10.47
N LEU A 464 -2.07 19.10 9.49
CA LEU A 464 -0.62 19.07 9.68
C LEU A 464 -0.12 20.33 10.40
N ARG A 465 -0.62 21.52 10.05
CA ARG A 465 -0.31 22.77 10.78
C ARG A 465 -0.81 22.71 12.22
N ARG A 466 -2.04 22.26 12.46
CA ARG A 466 -2.62 22.11 13.82
C ARG A 466 -1.83 21.09 14.66
N ILE A 467 -1.39 19.98 14.09
CA ILE A 467 -0.54 18.99 14.78
C ILE A 467 0.80 19.62 15.18
N VAL A 468 1.44 20.39 14.29
CA VAL A 468 2.70 21.06 14.62
C VAL A 468 2.52 22.12 15.72
N THR A 469 1.47 22.95 15.67
CA THR A 469 1.22 23.90 16.76
C THR A 469 0.93 23.20 18.09
N LEU A 470 0.23 22.06 18.08
CA LEU A 470 0.01 21.23 19.28
C LEU A 470 1.30 20.58 19.79
N LEU A 471 2.21 20.14 18.91
CA LEU A 471 3.52 19.60 19.30
C LEU A 471 4.42 20.68 19.92
N ASP A 472 4.38 21.91 19.40
CA ASP A 472 5.13 23.04 19.97
C ASP A 472 4.52 23.50 21.31
N LEU A 473 3.19 23.55 21.43
CA LEU A 473 2.49 23.81 22.71
C LEU A 473 2.79 22.72 23.74
N LYS A 474 2.75 21.44 23.36
CA LYS A 474 3.14 20.33 24.22
C LYS A 474 4.59 20.49 24.70
N ARG A 475 5.51 20.84 23.80
CA ARG A 475 6.92 21.09 24.18
C ARG A 475 7.07 22.25 25.17
N GLN A 476 6.26 23.30 25.04
CA GLN A 476 6.25 24.41 26.00
C GLN A 476 5.66 23.98 27.35
N GLN A 477 4.57 23.20 27.35
CA GLN A 477 3.98 22.64 28.56
C GLN A 477 4.96 21.71 29.28
N ASP A 478 5.56 20.73 28.57
CA ASP A 478 6.54 19.80 29.12
C ASP A 478 7.73 20.56 29.76
N LYS A 479 8.15 21.70 29.16
CA LYS A 479 9.18 22.59 29.73
C LYS A 479 8.72 23.28 31.02
N LEU A 480 7.51 23.86 31.03
CA LEU A 480 6.95 24.55 32.20
C LEU A 480 6.67 23.58 33.36
N GLU A 481 6.27 22.34 33.06
CA GLU A 481 6.11 21.28 34.06
C GLU A 481 7.46 20.85 34.65
N ALA A 482 8.51 20.75 33.83
CA ALA A 482 9.87 20.49 34.31
C ALA A 482 10.42 21.65 35.17
N GLU A 483 10.23 22.91 34.76
CA GLU A 483 10.60 24.09 35.56
C GLU A 483 9.84 24.11 36.90
N LYS A 484 8.54 23.80 36.89
CA LYS A 484 7.72 23.69 38.11
C LYS A 484 8.15 22.54 39.03
N ALA A 485 8.64 21.44 38.47
CA ALA A 485 9.14 20.29 39.23
C ALA A 485 10.54 20.52 39.85
N ILE A 486 11.30 21.51 39.36
CA ILE A 486 12.60 21.93 39.92
C ILE A 486 12.43 23.00 41.02
N VAL A 487 11.32 23.74 40.99
CA VAL A 487 10.98 24.81 41.97
C VAL A 487 10.25 24.25 43.21
N LYS A 488 9.84 22.98 43.17
CA LYS A 488 9.30 22.22 44.31
C LYS A 488 10.38 21.36 44.97
#